data_AF-A0A4Q8R2Z6-F1
#
_entry.id   AF-A0A4Q8R2Z6-F1
#
_cell.length_a   1.000
_cell.length_b   1.000
_cell.length_c   1.000
_cell.angle_alpha   90.00
_cell.angle_beta   90.00
_cell.angle_gamma   90.00
#
_symmetry.space_group_name_H-M   'P 1'
#
loop_
_entity.id
_entity.type
_entity.pdbx_description
1 polymer ?
#
loop_
_entity_poly.entity_id
_entity_poly.type
_entity_poly.pdbx_seq_one_letter_code
_entity_poly.pdbx_strand_id
1 'polypeptide(L)' 'MERQAADALRRARRLPVGADRNDLRQLAVGLLWLHRRGMDALIEGRLQGFSRLNRPLSETIVD' A
#
# COMPACT_ATOMS: atom_id res chain seq x y z
N MET A 1 6.14 1.26 5.80
CA MET A 1 5.13 0.81 6.79
C MET A 1 5.31 -0.65 7.23
N GLU A 2 6.03 -1.48 6.47
CA GLU A 2 6.31 -2.88 6.83
C GLU A 2 6.99 -3.06 8.19
N ARG A 3 7.96 -2.19 8.52
CA ARG A 3 8.65 -2.22 9.82
C ARG A 3 7.69 -2.02 10.99
N GLN A 4 6.75 -1.07 10.88
CA GLN A 4 5.76 -0.79 11.92
C GLN A 4 4.77 -1.96 12.08
N ALA A 5 4.35 -2.58 10.99
CA ALA A 5 3.54 -3.79 11.02
C ALA A 5 4.29 -4.97 11.69
N ALA A 6 5.56 -5.17 11.33
CA ALA A 6 6.41 -6.19 11.94
C ALA A 6 6.60 -5.94 13.45
N ASP A 7 6.75 -4.68 13.87
CA ASP A 7 6.87 -4.30 15.28
C ASP A 7 5.57 -4.53 16.05
N ALA A 8 4.41 -4.25 15.44
CA ALA A 8 3.11 -4.59 16.02
C ALA A 8 2.94 -6.10 16.21
N LEU A 9 3.34 -6.92 15.23
CA LEU A 9 3.33 -8.38 15.34
C LEU A 9 4.32 -8.91 16.40
N ARG A 10 5.51 -8.29 16.52
CA ARG A 10 6.46 -8.62 17.60
C ARG A 10 5.86 -8.35 18.97
N ARG A 11 5.18 -7.21 19.14
CA ARG A 11 4.48 -6.87 20.39
C ARG A 11 3.32 -7.82 20.67
N ALA A 12 2.49 -8.13 19.67
CA ALA A 12 1.37 -9.07 19.81
C ALA A 12 1.82 -10.48 20.25
N ARG A 13 3.00 -10.94 19.81
CA ARG A 13 3.56 -12.24 20.21
C ARG A 13 3.97 -12.31 21.68
N ARG A 14 4.20 -11.16 22.33
CA ARG A 14 4.57 -11.10 23.76
C ARG A 14 3.36 -11.06 24.68
N LEU A 15 2.15 -10.86 24.13
CA LEU A 15 0.93 -10.77 24.91
C LEU A 15 0.25 -12.14 25.05
N PRO A 16 -0.43 -12.39 26.18
CA PRO A 16 -1.32 -13.54 26.31
C PRO A 16 -2.46 -13.45 25.28
N VAL A 17 -3.18 -14.56 25.09
CA VAL A 17 -4.40 -14.56 24.26
C VAL A 17 -5.41 -13.61 24.90
N GLY A 18 -5.88 -12.62 24.14
CA GLY A 18 -6.79 -11.59 24.61
C GLY A 18 -7.00 -10.46 23.59
N ALA A 19 -7.82 -9.49 23.97
CA ALA A 19 -8.19 -8.35 23.11
C ALA A 19 -6.96 -7.57 22.62
N ASP A 20 -6.07 -7.16 23.52
CA ASP A 20 -4.87 -6.38 23.17
C ASP A 20 -3.96 -7.08 22.13
N ARG A 21 -3.84 -8.41 22.23
CA ARG A 21 -3.11 -9.22 21.24
C ARG A 21 -3.79 -9.17 19.89
N ASN A 22 -5.11 -9.27 19.87
CA ASN A 22 -5.89 -9.23 18.63
C ASN A 22 -5.82 -7.85 17.98
N ASP A 23 -5.91 -6.79 18.77
CA ASP A 23 -5.86 -5.41 18.28
C ASP A 23 -4.51 -5.11 17.61
N LEU A 24 -3.40 -5.55 18.20
CA LEU A 24 -2.08 -5.42 17.57
C LEU A 24 -1.94 -6.24 16.28
N ARG A 25 -2.60 -7.40 16.18
CA ARG A 25 -2.62 -8.18 14.93
C ARG A 25 -3.43 -7.46 13.86
N GLN A 26 -4.61 -6.95 14.20
CA GLN A 26 -5.45 -6.17 13.29
C GLN A 26 -4.74 -4.90 12.82
N LEU A 27 -4.08 -4.19 13.73
CA LEU A 27 -3.25 -3.02 13.40
C LEU A 27 -2.17 -3.39 12.39
N ALA A 28 -1.45 -4.50 12.60
CA ALA A 28 -0.41 -4.94 11.66
C ALA A 28 -0.98 -5.26 10.27
N VAL A 29 -2.15 -5.90 10.21
CA VAL A 29 -2.85 -6.20 8.94
C VAL A 29 -3.26 -4.90 8.24
N GLY A 30 -3.85 -3.95 8.98
CA GLY A 30 -4.24 -2.64 8.45
C GLY A 30 -3.04 -1.86 7.89
N LEU A 31 -1.92 -1.84 8.61
CA LEU A 31 -0.68 -1.19 8.16
C LEU A 31 -0.10 -1.82 6.88
N LEU A 32 -0.17 -3.15 6.76
CA LEU A 32 0.27 -3.84 5.54
C LEU A 32 -0.65 -3.56 4.36
N TRP A 33 -1.96 -3.56 4.58
CA TRP A 33 -2.94 -3.26 3.54
C TRP A 33 -2.76 -1.83 3.02
N LEU A 34 -2.63 -0.85 3.93
CA LEU A 34 -2.43 0.54 3.57
C LEU A 34 -1.14 0.74 2.77
N HIS A 35 -0.06 0.06 3.17
CA HIS A 35 1.21 0.14 2.46
C HIS A 35 1.10 -0.35 1.03
N ARG A 36 0.49 -1.53 0.82
CA ARG A 36 0.33 -2.11 -0.52
C ARG A 36 -0.54 -1.24 -1.40
N ARG A 37 -1.69 -0.79 -0.89
CA ARG A 37 -2.60 0.06 -1.66
C ARG A 37 -1.98 1.40 -2.05
N GLY A 38 -1.14 1.97 -1.17
CA GLY A 38 -0.35 3.15 -1.50
C GLY A 38 0.68 2.90 -2.61
N MET A 39 1.34 1.73 -2.62
CA MET A 39 2.27 1.34 -3.69
C MET A 39 1.56 1.09 -5.01
N ASP A 40 0.41 0.41 -4.98
CA ASP A 40 -0.40 0.14 -6.18
C ASP A 40 -0.81 1.46 -6.85
N ALA A 41 -1.30 2.42 -6.06
CA ALA A 41 -1.68 3.74 -6.57
C ALA A 41 -0.48 4.52 -7.15
N LEU A 42 0.70 4.41 -6.55
CA LEU A 42 1.92 5.04 -7.08
C LEU A 42 2.37 4.39 -8.40
N ILE A 43 2.29 3.06 -8.52
CA ILE A 43 2.62 2.34 -9.75
C ILE A 43 1.63 2.72 -10.84
N GLU A 44 0.34 2.75 -10.54
CA GLU A 44 -0.71 3.13 -11.49
C GLU A 44 -0.50 4.57 -12.00
N GLY A 45 -0.27 5.53 -11.10
CA GLY A 45 0.03 6.91 -11.49
C GLY A 45 1.29 7.02 -12.36
N ARG A 46 2.33 6.22 -12.06
CA ARG A 46 3.55 6.16 -12.86
C ARG A 46 3.29 5.60 -14.26
N LEU A 47 2.54 4.50 -14.36
CA LEU A 47 2.18 3.89 -15.65
C LEU A 47 1.32 4.85 -16.50
N GLN A 48 0.34 5.52 -15.89
CA GLN A 48 -0.45 6.55 -16.57
C GLN A 48 0.43 7.70 -17.08
N GLY A 49 1.41 8.14 -16.28
CA GLY A 49 2.40 9.14 -16.69
C GLY A 49 3.23 8.69 -17.92
N PHE A 50 3.72 7.46 -17.92
CA PHE A 50 4.44 6.89 -19.07
C PHE A 50 3.55 6.75 -20.30
N SER A 51 2.30 6.30 -20.16
CA SER A 51 1.35 6.20 -21.26
C SER A 51 1.01 7.57 -21.87
N ARG A 52 0.98 8.64 -21.06
CA ARG A 52 0.81 10.02 -21.56
C ARG A 52 2.01 10.53 -22.35
N LEU A 53 3.22 10.17 -21.93
CA LEU A 53 4.47 10.59 -22.60
C LEU A 53 4.74 9.81 -23.89
N ASN A 54 4.23 8.58 -24.01
CA ASN A 54 4.36 7.73 -25.19
C ASN A 54 3.11 7.73 -26.09
N ARG A 55 2.20 8.71 -25.94
CA ARG A 55 1.05 8.84 -26.84
C ARG A 55 1.56 9.26 -28.22
N PRO A 56 1.23 8.51 -29.29
CA PRO A 56 1.61 8.91 -30.64
C PRO A 56 0.97 10.24 -31.01
N LEU A 57 1.77 11.16 -31.57
CA LEU A 57 1.39 12.53 -31.96
C LEU A 57 0.25 12.59 -33.00
N SER A 58 -0.18 11.46 -33.54
CA SER A 58 -1.28 11.33 -34.51
C SER A 58 -2.68 11.57 -33.92
N GLU A 59 -2.83 11.59 -32.60
CA GLU A 59 -4.13 11.85 -31.92
C GLU A 59 -4.33 13.31 -31.50
N THR A 60 -3.37 14.21 -31.75
CA THR A 60 -3.47 15.62 -31.33
C THR A 60 -3.98 16.55 -32.44
N ILE A 61 -4.42 15.99 -33.58
CA ILE A 61 -5.03 16.76 -34.67
C ILE A 61 -6.34 16.07 -35.07
N VAL A 62 -7.43 16.42 -34.39
CA VAL A 62 -8.75 16.66 -35.01
C VAL A 62 -9.46 17.73 -34.17
N ASP A 63 -9.66 18.90 -34.79
CA ASP A 63 -10.54 20.05 -34.51
C ASP A 63 -10.91 20.46 -33.06
#